data_AF-A0A953MTV1-F1
#
_entry.id   AF-A0A953MTV1-F1
#
_cell.length_a   1.000
_cell.length_b   1.000
_cell.length_c   1.000
_cell.angle_alpha   90.00
_cell.angle_beta   90.00
_cell.angle_gamma   90.00
#
_symmetry.space_group_name_H-M   'P 1'
#
loop_
_entity.id
_entity.type
_entity.pdbx_description
1 polymer ?
#
loop_
_entity_poly.entity_id
_entity_poly.type
_entity_poly.pdbx_seq_one_letter_code
_entity_poly.pdbx_strand_id
1 'polypeptide(L)'
;MAKKKEIAEEQKIEKLAGFGLTNKEISEALGYDENTLKRNFEIFLIKGRGNLRERLRRKQLDVALRGNVAMLIWLGKQYLNQAEKTDESGNYSITIKRKVIGSEVEAEFTKN
;
A
#
# COMPACT_ATOMS: atom_id res chain seq x y z
N MET A 1 2.17 -34.65 -25.84
CA MET A 1 2.68 -33.26 -25.78
C MET A 1 1.65 -32.40 -25.08
N ALA A 2 1.97 -31.81 -23.93
CA ALA A 2 1.00 -31.03 -23.16
C ALA A 2 0.64 -29.75 -23.93
N LYS A 3 -0.65 -29.57 -24.27
CA LYS A 3 -1.16 -28.31 -24.84
C LYS A 3 -0.84 -27.19 -23.85
N LYS A 4 -0.06 -26.20 -24.29
CA LYS A 4 0.20 -24.97 -23.55
C LYS A 4 -1.16 -24.32 -23.26
N LYS A 5 -1.59 -24.32 -22.00
CA LYS A 5 -2.89 -23.78 -21.59
C LYS A 5 -2.86 -22.29 -21.89
N GLU A 6 -3.61 -21.86 -22.90
CA GLU A 6 -3.72 -20.44 -23.24
C GLU A 6 -4.30 -19.71 -22.03
N ILE A 7 -3.58 -18.70 -21.55
CA ILE A 7 -4.03 -17.87 -20.43
C ILE A 7 -5.09 -16.94 -20.98
N ALA A 8 -6.27 -16.92 -20.35
CA ALA A 8 -7.37 -16.03 -20.72
C ALA A 8 -6.93 -14.55 -20.64
N GLU A 9 -7.45 -13.70 -21.52
CA GLU A 9 -6.99 -12.31 -21.66
C GLU A 9 -7.17 -11.51 -20.36
N GLU A 10 -8.22 -11.80 -19.61
CA GLU A 10 -8.52 -11.22 -18.30
C GLU A 10 -7.40 -11.48 -17.30
N GLN A 11 -6.85 -12.70 -17.30
CA GLN A 11 -5.75 -13.08 -16.40
C GLN A 11 -4.43 -12.40 -16.79
N LYS A 12 -4.22 -12.15 -18.09
CA LYS A 12 -3.06 -11.36 -18.55
C LYS A 12 -3.16 -9.92 -18.07
N ILE A 13 -4.33 -9.29 -18.24
CA ILE A 13 -4.60 -7.92 -17.79
C ILE A 13 -4.45 -7.81 -16.27
N GLU A 14 -5.05 -8.72 -15.50
CA GLU A 14 -4.91 -8.76 -14.03
C GLU A 14 -3.45 -8.86 -13.61
N LYS A 15 -2.68 -9.73 -14.27
CA LYS A 15 -1.26 -9.95 -13.97
C LYS A 15 -0.42 -8.71 -14.26
N LEU A 16 -0.64 -8.05 -15.40
CA LEU A 16 0.07 -6.81 -15.77
C LEU A 16 -0.27 -5.65 -14.82
N ALA A 17 -1.56 -5.46 -14.52
CA ALA A 17 -2.00 -4.49 -13.50
C ALA A 17 -1.39 -4.82 -12.12
N GLY A 18 -1.23 -6.10 -11.81
CA GLY A 18 -0.53 -6.59 -10.63
C GLY A 18 0.96 -6.25 -10.58
N PHE A 19 1.62 -6.01 -11.71
CA PHE A 19 3.00 -5.52 -11.70
C PHE A 19 3.10 -4.00 -11.57
N GLY A 20 1.97 -3.29 -11.59
CA GLY A 20 1.93 -1.84 -11.46
C GLY A 20 1.89 -1.10 -12.79
N LEU A 21 1.66 -1.80 -13.90
CA LEU A 21 1.47 -1.14 -15.19
C LEU A 21 0.20 -0.27 -15.18
N THR A 22 0.33 0.87 -15.83
CA THR A 22 -0.76 1.80 -16.12
C THR A 22 -1.71 1.21 -17.17
N ASN A 23 -2.93 1.75 -17.26
CA ASN A 23 -3.86 1.31 -18.31
C ASN A 23 -3.27 1.51 -19.71
N LYS A 24 -2.49 2.60 -19.91
CA LYS A 24 -1.82 2.92 -21.16
C LYS A 24 -0.78 1.86 -21.57
N GLU A 25 0.08 1.46 -20.64
CA GLU A 25 1.08 0.43 -20.90
C GLU A 25 0.42 -0.93 -21.18
N ILE A 26 -0.68 -1.24 -20.49
CA ILE A 26 -1.46 -2.46 -20.74
C ILE A 26 -2.14 -2.41 -22.11
N SER A 27 -2.69 -1.26 -22.52
CA SER A 27 -3.28 -1.09 -23.85
C SER A 27 -2.25 -1.25 -24.95
N GLU A 28 -1.07 -0.64 -24.80
CA GLU A 28 0.03 -0.76 -25.77
C GLU A 28 0.56 -2.19 -25.85
N ALA A 29 0.66 -2.89 -24.71
CA ALA A 29 1.17 -4.26 -24.66
C ALA A 29 0.21 -5.30 -25.26
N LEU A 30 -1.10 -5.07 -25.18
CA LEU A 30 -2.13 -6.04 -25.60
C LEU A 30 -2.91 -5.60 -26.86
N GLY A 31 -2.70 -4.38 -27.35
CA GLY A 31 -3.36 -3.85 -28.54
C GLY A 31 -4.83 -3.44 -28.32
N TYR A 32 -5.22 -3.08 -27.10
CA TYR A 32 -6.57 -2.55 -26.82
C TYR A 32 -6.59 -1.02 -26.81
N ASP A 33 -7.78 -0.45 -26.96
CA ASP A 33 -8.02 0.93 -26.55
C ASP A 33 -8.13 1.04 -25.02
N GLU A 34 -7.68 2.16 -24.43
CA GLU A 34 -7.79 2.39 -22.99
C GLU A 34 -9.24 2.37 -22.49
N ASN A 35 -10.20 2.84 -23.30
CA ASN A 35 -11.61 2.82 -22.90
C ASN A 35 -12.16 1.40 -22.89
N THR A 36 -11.70 0.54 -23.80
CA THR A 36 -12.06 -0.89 -23.80
C THR A 36 -11.58 -1.56 -22.52
N LEU A 37 -10.36 -1.28 -22.08
CA LEU A 37 -9.83 -1.76 -20.80
C LEU A 37 -10.68 -1.33 -19.61
N LYS A 38 -11.07 -0.04 -19.57
CA LYS A 38 -11.90 0.50 -18.48
C LYS A 38 -13.32 -0.04 -18.48
N ARG A 39 -13.92 -0.32 -19.64
CA ARG A 39 -15.32 -0.78 -19.72
C ARG A 39 -15.47 -2.27 -19.48
N ASN A 40 -14.57 -3.07 -20.07
CA ASN A 40 -14.75 -4.53 -20.12
C ASN A 40 -13.88 -5.27 -19.09
N PHE A 41 -12.79 -4.66 -18.64
CA PHE A 41 -11.79 -5.34 -17.81
C PHE A 41 -11.53 -4.64 -16.47
N GLU A 42 -12.41 -3.73 -16.05
CA GLU A 42 -12.27 -2.94 -14.81
C GLU A 42 -12.04 -3.82 -13.58
N ILE A 43 -12.82 -4.89 -13.44
CA ILE A 43 -12.76 -5.80 -12.29
C ILE A 43 -11.35 -6.42 -12.18
N PHE A 44 -10.77 -6.85 -13.31
CA PHE A 44 -9.43 -7.46 -13.35
C PHE A 44 -8.33 -6.44 -13.09
N LEU A 45 -8.50 -5.22 -13.59
CA LEU A 45 -7.61 -4.10 -13.32
C LEU A 45 -7.60 -3.73 -11.83
N ILE A 46 -8.78 -3.65 -11.19
CA ILE A 46 -8.92 -3.38 -9.76
C ILE A 46 -8.27 -4.50 -8.95
N LYS A 47 -8.56 -5.75 -9.28
CA LYS A 47 -8.02 -6.92 -8.60
C LYS A 47 -6.50 -6.99 -8.69
N GLY A 48 -5.92 -6.80 -9.88
CA GLY A 48 -4.48 -6.74 -10.07
C GLY A 48 -3.83 -5.65 -9.23
N ARG A 49 -4.40 -4.44 -9.24
CA ARG A 49 -3.92 -3.31 -8.42
C ARG A 49 -4.05 -3.57 -6.92
N GLY A 50 -5.10 -4.24 -6.48
CA GLY A 50 -5.26 -4.72 -5.12
C GLY A 50 -4.11 -5.66 -4.71
N ASN A 51 -3.83 -6.66 -5.54
CA ASN A 51 -2.74 -7.62 -5.30
C ASN A 51 -1.36 -6.93 -5.23
N LEU A 52 -1.13 -5.88 -6.03
CA LEU A 52 0.09 -5.08 -5.94
C LEU A 52 0.18 -4.36 -4.59
N ARG A 53 -0.89 -3.65 -4.19
CA ARG A 53 -0.94 -2.91 -2.92
C ARG A 53 -0.74 -3.83 -1.72
N GLU A 54 -1.33 -5.03 -1.74
CA GLU A 54 -1.16 -6.03 -0.70
C GLU A 54 0.31 -6.49 -0.58
N ARG A 55 0.94 -6.86 -1.70
CA ARG A 55 2.34 -7.30 -1.72
C ARG A 55 3.29 -6.21 -1.24
N LEU A 56 3.09 -4.97 -1.71
CA LEU A 56 3.88 -3.83 -1.28
C LEU A 56 3.74 -3.60 0.22
N ARG A 57 2.51 -3.62 0.75
CA ARG A 57 2.23 -3.46 2.18
C ARG A 57 2.86 -4.55 3.02
N ARG A 58 2.75 -5.81 2.60
CA ARG A 58 3.42 -6.94 3.26
C ARG A 58 4.93 -6.72 3.32
N LYS A 59 5.54 -6.23 2.24
CA LYS A 59 6.97 -5.97 2.21
C LYS A 59 7.37 -4.79 3.10
N GLN A 60 6.59 -3.71 3.11
CA GLN A 60 6.79 -2.57 4.00
C GLN A 60 6.74 -3.01 5.47
N LEU A 61 5.77 -3.85 5.85
CA LEU A 61 5.67 -4.41 7.20
C LEU A 61 6.88 -5.28 7.55
N ASP A 62 7.29 -6.19 6.66
CA ASP A 62 8.48 -7.04 6.85
C ASP A 62 9.76 -6.19 7.07
N VAL A 63 9.97 -5.17 6.24
CA VAL A 63 11.14 -4.29 6.35
C VAL A 63 11.11 -3.46 7.64
N ALA A 64 9.93 -2.96 8.04
CA ALA A 64 9.76 -2.25 9.30
C ALA A 64 10.11 -3.13 10.50
N LEU A 65 9.58 -4.36 10.54
CA LEU A 65 9.79 -5.31 11.63
C LEU A 65 11.23 -5.84 11.71
N ARG A 66 11.98 -5.80 10.60
CA ARG A 66 13.42 -6.08 10.58
C ARG A 66 14.29 -4.95 11.16
N GLY A 67 13.69 -3.84 11.59
CA GLY A 67 14.39 -2.74 12.25
C GLY A 67 14.54 -1.47 11.39
N ASN A 68 13.84 -1.34 10.26
CA ASN A 68 13.82 -0.07 9.54
C ASN A 68 12.98 0.97 10.30
N VAL A 69 13.66 1.84 11.05
CA VAL A 69 13.05 2.87 11.90
C VAL A 69 12.18 3.85 11.09
N ALA A 70 12.64 4.29 9.92
CA ALA A 70 11.88 5.22 9.08
C ALA A 70 10.55 4.61 8.61
N MET A 71 10.54 3.32 8.26
CA MET A 71 9.32 2.61 7.88
C MET A 71 8.39 2.41 9.08
N LEU A 72 8.92 2.13 10.28
CA LEU A 72 8.13 2.05 11.50
C LEU A 72 7.42 3.38 11.80
N ILE A 73 8.14 4.50 11.70
CA ILE A 73 7.57 5.85 11.86
C ILE A 73 6.50 6.10 10.80
N TRP A 74 6.79 5.81 9.53
CA TRP A 74 5.84 6.02 8.44
C TRP A 74 4.56 5.20 8.64
N LEU A 75 4.67 3.92 8.96
CA LEU A 75 3.53 3.05 9.24
C LEU A 75 2.76 3.50 10.50
N GLY A 76 3.47 3.97 11.53
CA GLY A 76 2.87 4.56 12.72
C GLY A 76 2.00 5.78 12.39
N LYS A 77 2.49 6.67 11.52
CA LYS A 77 1.70 7.80 11.02
C LYS A 77 0.47 7.33 10.22
N GLN A 78 0.66 6.39 9.29
CA GLN A 78 -0.41 5.97 8.36
C GLN A 78 -1.51 5.11 9.01
N TYR A 79 -1.16 4.20 9.93
CA TYR A 79 -2.11 3.24 10.49
C TYR A 79 -2.51 3.53 11.94
N LEU A 80 -1.65 4.20 12.70
CA LEU A 80 -1.87 4.46 14.13
C LEU A 80 -2.21 5.94 14.41
N ASN A 81 -2.40 6.75 13.36
CA ASN A 81 -2.66 8.18 13.46
C ASN A 81 -1.63 8.94 14.33
N GLN A 82 -0.37 8.50 14.30
CA GLN A 82 0.71 9.24 14.95
C GLN A 82 0.96 10.54 14.21
N ALA A 83 1.15 11.62 14.95
CA ALA A 83 1.52 12.92 14.42
C ALA A 83 2.84 13.37 15.05
N GLU A 84 3.68 14.02 14.25
CA GLU A 84 4.83 14.75 14.77
C GLU A 84 4.35 16.06 15.36
N LYS A 85 4.72 16.32 16.61
CA LYS A 85 4.67 17.67 17.18
C LYS A 85 6.09 18.22 17.16
N THR A 86 6.24 19.44 16.66
CA THR A 86 7.50 20.18 16.72
C THR A 86 7.27 21.33 17.67
N ASP A 87 7.91 21.29 18.83
CA ASP A 87 7.96 22.43 19.72
C ASP A 87 9.11 23.34 19.30
N GLU A 88 9.00 24.65 19.54
CA GLU A 88 9.97 25.69 19.13
C GLU A 88 11.40 25.45 19.67
N SER A 89 11.56 24.52 20.62
CA SER A 89 12.83 24.09 21.22
C SER A 89 13.51 22.90 20.55
N GLY A 90 12.97 22.36 19.44
CA GLY A 90 13.61 21.27 18.67
C GLY A 90 13.51 19.87 19.30
N ASN A 91 12.67 19.71 20.32
CA ASN A 91 12.39 18.41 20.93
C ASN A 91 11.32 17.65 20.14
N TYR A 92 11.55 16.37 19.86
CA TYR A 92 10.58 15.49 19.21
C TYR A 92 9.72 14.80 20.27
N SER A 93 8.41 15.07 20.27
CA SER A 93 7.43 14.34 21.07
C SER A 93 6.47 13.57 20.15
N ILE A 94 6.20 12.30 20.48
CA ILE A 94 5.24 11.47 19.77
C ILE A 94 3.97 11.39 20.62
N THR A 95 2.88 12.01 20.15
CA THR A 95 1.58 11.90 20.82
C THR A 95 0.82 10.68 20.30
N ILE A 96 0.57 9.69 21.16
CA ILE A 96 -0.23 8.50 20.83
C ILE A 96 -1.65 8.70 21.36
N LYS A 97 -2.61 8.98 20.47
CA LYS A 97 -4.04 9.03 20.85
C LYS A 97 -4.56 7.61 21.09
N ARG A 98 -4.44 7.12 22.34
CA ARG A 98 -5.06 5.84 22.73
C ARG A 98 -6.57 6.04 22.83
N LYS A 99 -7.35 5.33 22.02
CA LYS A 99 -8.79 5.19 22.27
C LYS A 99 -8.97 4.25 23.46
N VAL A 100 -8.89 4.79 24.67
CA VAL A 100 -9.30 4.07 25.87
C VAL A 100 -10.83 4.07 25.87
N ILE A 101 -11.45 2.89 25.98
CA ILE A 101 -12.84 2.83 26.41
C ILE A 101 -12.82 3.28 27.87
N GLY A 102 -13.13 4.55 28.10
CA GLY A 102 -13.15 5.19 29.42
C GLY A 102 -11.77 5.67 29.89
N SER A 103 -11.70 6.95 30.27
CA SER A 103 -10.55 7.70 30.83
C SER A 103 -9.36 7.98 29.91
N GLU A 104 -9.21 9.26 29.56
CA GLU A 104 -8.00 9.83 28.97
C GLU A 104 -6.83 9.71 29.96
N VAL A 105 -5.70 9.20 29.50
CA VAL A 105 -4.44 9.24 30.26
C VAL A 105 -3.39 9.80 29.32
N GLU A 106 -2.95 11.03 29.59
CA GLU A 106 -1.78 11.62 28.96
C GLU A 106 -0.53 10.97 29.56
N ALA A 107 0.26 10.31 28.73
CA ALA A 107 1.55 9.77 29.13
C ALA A 107 2.63 10.50 28.33
N GLU A 108 3.39 11.35 29.00
CA GLU A 108 4.59 11.97 28.48
C GLU A 108 5.79 11.06 28.75
N PHE A 109 6.49 10.65 27.71
CA PHE A 109 7.78 9.97 27.83
C PHE A 109 8.88 10.93 27.37
N THR A 110 9.62 11.48 28.33
CA THR A 110 10.87 12.21 28.11
C THR A 110 12.04 11.24 28.23
N LYS A 111 12.94 11.26 27.24
CA LYS A 111 14.21 10.55 27.31
C LYS A 111 15.31 11.55 27.72
N ASN A 112 16.07 11.20 28.77
CA ASN A 112 17.27 11.92 29.21
C ASN A 112 18.28 12.11 28.09
#